data_AF-A0A944Y6X1-F1
#
_entry.id   AF-A0A944Y6X1-F1
#
_cell.length_a   1.000
_cell.length_b   1.000
_cell.length_c   1.000
_cell.angle_alpha   90.00
_cell.angle_beta   90.00
_cell.angle_gamma   90.00
#
_symmetry.space_group_name_H-M   'P 1'
#
loop_
_entity.id
_entity.type
_entity.pdbx_description
1 polymer ?
#
loop_
_entity_poly.entity_id
_entity_poly.type
_entity_poly.pdbx_seq_one_letter_code
_entity_poly.pdbx_strand_id
1 'polypeptide(L)'
;MKTILLFILLSGQMAFATEAAKESVASEADAWSDIKYSFGLMFEASYGQFTTKNNLYYLVPAVGSTWYSFEEDKRFASLTQSKEIKNIVNNVGDAGVVFNFPLLHAGFWYYGKTKKNNHAMQFAKEYFAAMYLTLAETGLLSYVHVHDRPSSENISFWEKEFRGDSSWPSGHIVPYSTLFFKTLQFYGPYWSILPLGLTVVSSIQRMQDG
;
A
#
# COMPACT_ATOMS: atom_id res chain seq x y z
N MET A 1 -7.10 -26.67 -1.55
CA MET A 1 -7.33 -25.76 -0.39
C MET A 1 -6.50 -24.48 -0.47
N LYS A 2 -5.21 -24.53 -0.85
CA LYS A 2 -4.35 -23.33 -1.02
C LYS A 2 -4.89 -22.29 -2.03
N THR A 3 -5.53 -22.74 -3.10
CA THR A 3 -6.07 -21.86 -4.16
C THR A 3 -7.27 -21.03 -3.70
N ILE A 4 -8.12 -21.55 -2.80
CA ILE A 4 -9.35 -20.86 -2.35
C ILE A 4 -9.03 -19.77 -1.31
N LEU A 5 -7.99 -19.96 -0.49
CA LEU A 5 -7.48 -18.91 0.40
C LEU A 5 -6.88 -17.75 -0.40
N LEU A 6 -6.17 -18.04 -1.50
CA LEU A 6 -5.64 -17.01 -2.40
C LEU A 6 -6.76 -16.10 -2.95
N PHE A 7 -7.91 -16.67 -3.30
CA PHE A 7 -9.07 -15.93 -3.85
C PHE A 7 -9.73 -14.96 -2.86
N ILE A 8 -9.76 -15.28 -1.56
CA ILE A 8 -10.35 -14.41 -0.52
C ILE A 8 -9.37 -13.32 -0.09
N LEU A 9 -8.07 -13.61 -0.18
CA LEU A 9 -6.98 -12.74 0.27
C LEU A 9 -6.58 -11.66 -0.76
N LEU A 10 -6.87 -11.87 -2.04
CA LEU A 10 -6.54 -10.96 -3.14
C LEU A 10 -7.48 -9.74 -3.28
N SER A 11 -8.64 -9.75 -2.62
CA SER A 11 -9.62 -8.66 -2.68
C SER A 11 -9.27 -7.40 -1.87
N GLY A 12 -8.32 -7.47 -0.92
CA GLY A 12 -8.04 -6.34 -0.02
C GLY A 12 -7.20 -5.21 -0.63
N GLN A 13 -6.28 -5.54 -1.55
CA GLN A 13 -5.22 -4.60 -1.95
C GLN A 13 -5.63 -3.53 -2.97
N MET A 14 -6.78 -3.68 -3.63
CA MET A 14 -7.19 -2.82 -4.76
C MET A 14 -8.54 -2.12 -4.53
N ALA A 15 -9.07 -2.25 -3.31
CA ALA A 15 -10.46 -1.98 -3.02
C ALA A 15 -10.70 -0.58 -2.44
N PHE A 16 -10.19 0.46 -3.13
CA PHE A 16 -10.55 1.85 -2.84
C PHE A 16 -10.93 2.60 -4.11
N ALA A 17 -12.01 2.15 -4.74
CA ALA A 17 -12.77 3.00 -5.63
C ALA A 17 -14.14 3.28 -5.01
N THR A 18 -14.48 4.56 -5.00
CA THR A 18 -15.82 5.13 -4.81
C THR A 18 -16.40 5.09 -3.40
N GLU A 19 -15.99 6.04 -2.56
CA GLU A 19 -16.74 7.27 -2.30
C GLU A 19 -15.79 8.18 -1.50
N ALA A 20 -15.49 9.39 -1.99
CA ALA A 20 -14.82 10.37 -1.12
C ALA A 20 -15.78 10.62 0.04
N ALA A 21 -15.37 10.34 1.28
CA ALA A 21 -16.22 10.63 2.42
C ALA A 21 -16.58 12.12 2.35
N LYS A 22 -17.89 12.44 2.41
CA LYS A 22 -18.40 13.81 2.34
C LYS A 22 -17.49 14.72 3.14
N GLU A 23 -16.87 15.70 2.48
CA GLU A 23 -15.94 16.63 3.12
C GLU A 23 -16.61 17.25 4.35
N SER A 24 -16.24 16.79 5.54
CA SER A 24 -16.71 17.40 6.77
C SER A 24 -16.03 18.77 6.87
N VAL A 25 -16.80 19.80 7.19
CA VAL A 25 -16.29 21.11 7.59
C VAL A 25 -15.13 20.89 8.56
N ALA A 26 -13.97 21.56 8.38
CA ALA A 26 -12.87 21.51 9.34
C ALA A 26 -13.44 21.73 10.72
N SER A 27 -13.55 20.65 11.49
CA SER A 27 -13.86 20.78 12.88
C SER A 27 -12.62 21.41 13.50
N GLU A 28 -12.80 22.30 14.48
CA GLU A 28 -11.72 22.72 15.37
C GLU A 28 -11.19 21.56 16.24
N ALA A 29 -11.50 20.32 15.86
CA ALA A 29 -11.23 19.16 16.66
C ALA A 29 -9.72 18.95 16.81
N ASP A 30 -9.36 18.43 17.98
CA ASP A 30 -7.97 18.22 18.35
C ASP A 30 -7.34 17.09 17.53
N ALA A 31 -6.01 17.00 17.53
CA ALA A 31 -5.30 15.96 16.78
C ALA A 31 -5.78 14.54 17.15
N TRP A 32 -6.20 14.35 18.40
CA TRP A 32 -6.64 13.06 18.91
C TRP A 32 -7.96 12.59 18.31
N SER A 33 -8.92 13.50 18.16
CA SER A 33 -10.19 13.21 17.49
C SER A 33 -10.00 12.82 16.02
N ASP A 34 -9.11 13.50 15.29
CA ASP A 34 -8.79 13.18 13.90
C ASP A 34 -8.05 11.84 13.77
N ILE A 35 -7.18 11.50 14.73
CA ILE A 35 -6.56 10.18 14.81
C ILE A 35 -7.63 9.11 15.03
N LYS A 36 -8.51 9.27 16.01
CA LYS A 36 -9.64 8.35 16.26
C LYS A 36 -10.52 8.18 15.04
N TYR A 37 -10.82 9.28 14.34
CA TYR A 37 -11.58 9.24 13.10
C TYR A 37 -10.85 8.43 12.03
N SER A 38 -9.53 8.60 11.87
CA SER A 38 -8.73 7.84 10.91
C SER A 38 -8.70 6.33 11.24
N PHE A 39 -8.64 5.95 12.52
CA PHE A 39 -8.81 4.56 12.95
C PHE A 39 -10.23 4.04 12.70
N GLY A 40 -11.26 4.89 12.89
CA GLY A 40 -12.64 4.57 12.54
C GLY A 40 -12.79 4.27 11.04
N LEU A 41 -12.20 5.12 10.18
CA LEU A 41 -12.14 4.91 8.74
C LEU A 41 -11.42 3.60 8.38
N MET A 42 -10.31 3.29 9.06
CA MET A 42 -9.57 2.04 8.86
C MET A 42 -10.44 0.82 9.17
N PHE A 43 -11.20 0.85 10.27
CA PHE A 43 -12.12 -0.21 10.63
C PHE A 43 -13.29 -0.32 9.64
N GLU A 44 -13.90 0.81 9.27
CA GLU A 44 -14.98 0.86 8.27
C GLU A 44 -14.53 0.29 6.92
N ALA A 45 -13.35 0.70 6.47
CA ALA A 45 -12.74 0.23 5.24
C ALA A 45 -12.49 -1.29 5.26
N SER A 46 -12.09 -1.86 6.40
CA SER A 46 -11.72 -3.27 6.53
C SER A 46 -12.83 -4.24 6.09
N TYR A 47 -14.10 -3.88 6.29
CA TYR A 47 -15.24 -4.67 5.80
C TYR A 47 -15.91 -4.04 4.58
N GLY A 48 -15.93 -2.70 4.49
CA GLY A 48 -16.55 -1.97 3.39
C GLY A 48 -15.96 -2.36 2.03
N GLN A 49 -14.64 -2.61 2.00
CA GLN A 49 -13.91 -3.01 0.81
C GLN A 49 -14.50 -4.24 0.09
N PHE A 50 -15.12 -5.19 0.81
CA PHE A 50 -15.72 -6.40 0.25
C PHE A 50 -17.16 -6.21 -0.23
N THR A 51 -17.79 -5.09 0.11
CA THR A 51 -19.21 -4.81 -0.19
C THR A 51 -19.38 -3.75 -1.28
N THR A 52 -18.36 -2.95 -1.54
CA THR A 52 -18.37 -1.91 -2.57
C THR A 52 -18.33 -2.52 -3.97
N LYS A 53 -19.41 -2.32 -4.74
CA LYS A 53 -19.57 -2.90 -6.09
C LYS A 53 -18.41 -2.59 -7.04
N ASN A 54 -17.85 -1.38 -6.96
CA ASN A 54 -16.78 -0.97 -7.86
C ASN A 54 -15.45 -1.69 -7.58
N ASN A 55 -15.22 -2.16 -6.36
CA ASN A 55 -14.04 -2.95 -6.02
C ASN A 55 -14.02 -4.32 -6.73
N LEU A 56 -15.20 -4.86 -7.09
CA LEU A 56 -15.30 -6.09 -7.88
C LEU A 56 -14.69 -5.94 -9.28
N TYR A 57 -14.72 -4.73 -9.87
CA TYR A 57 -14.10 -4.49 -11.18
C TYR A 57 -12.57 -4.52 -11.13
N TYR A 58 -11.97 -4.21 -9.97
CA TYR A 58 -10.53 -4.30 -9.75
C TYR A 58 -10.08 -5.71 -9.33
N LEU A 59 -11.01 -6.53 -8.83
CA LEU A 59 -10.73 -7.92 -8.45
C LEU A 59 -10.24 -8.75 -9.65
N VAL A 60 -10.93 -8.66 -10.79
CA VAL A 60 -10.59 -9.43 -11.99
C VAL A 60 -9.16 -9.15 -12.48
N PRO A 61 -8.75 -7.90 -12.74
CA PRO A 61 -7.38 -7.61 -13.15
C PRO A 61 -6.37 -7.90 -12.05
N ALA A 62 -6.69 -7.72 -10.76
CA ALA A 62 -5.78 -8.04 -9.65
C ALA A 62 -5.50 -9.55 -9.55
N VAL A 63 -6.53 -10.38 -9.65
CA VAL A 63 -6.40 -11.84 -9.63
C VAL A 63 -5.66 -12.31 -10.88
N GLY A 64 -6.02 -11.80 -12.06
CA GLY A 64 -5.38 -12.18 -13.31
C GLY A 64 -3.90 -11.80 -13.36
N SER A 65 -3.54 -10.58 -12.95
CA SER A 65 -2.15 -10.13 -12.91
C SER A 65 -1.34 -10.92 -11.89
N THR A 66 -1.89 -11.17 -10.70
CA THR A 66 -1.22 -11.96 -9.67
C THR A 66 -1.00 -13.40 -10.13
N TRP A 67 -2.01 -14.03 -10.71
CA TRP A 67 -1.91 -15.40 -11.24
C TRP A 67 -0.79 -15.50 -12.28
N TYR A 68 -0.81 -14.61 -13.27
CA TYR A 68 0.23 -14.54 -14.30
C TYR A 68 1.62 -14.27 -13.71
N SER A 69 1.72 -13.37 -12.73
CA SER A 69 2.98 -13.08 -12.04
C SER A 69 3.54 -14.31 -11.31
N PHE A 70 2.70 -15.15 -10.71
CA PHE A 70 3.16 -16.40 -10.08
C PHE A 70 3.59 -17.47 -11.09
N GLU A 71 2.89 -17.59 -12.23
CA GLU A 71 3.29 -18.53 -13.28
C GLU A 71 4.66 -18.17 -13.89
N GLU A 72 4.91 -16.86 -14.05
CA GLU A 72 6.10 -16.33 -14.71
C GLU A 72 7.21 -15.89 -13.75
N ASP A 73 7.05 -16.14 -12.43
CA ASP A 73 7.92 -15.64 -11.37
C ASP A 73 9.41 -15.96 -11.64
N LYS A 74 9.72 -17.23 -11.94
CA LYS A 74 11.09 -17.67 -12.26
C LYS A 74 11.69 -16.94 -13.46
N ARG A 75 10.88 -16.71 -14.50
CA ARG A 75 11.33 -15.99 -15.70
C ARG A 75 11.63 -14.55 -15.32
N PHE A 76 10.74 -13.89 -14.59
CA PHE A 76 10.96 -12.51 -14.16
C PHE A 76 12.17 -12.38 -13.24
N ALA A 77 12.29 -13.21 -12.20
CA ALA A 77 13.44 -13.23 -11.32
C ALA A 77 14.77 -13.36 -12.10
N SER A 78 14.83 -14.30 -13.06
CA SER A 78 16.04 -14.50 -13.88
C SER A 78 16.42 -13.31 -14.78
N LEU A 79 15.44 -12.47 -15.16
CA LEU A 79 15.63 -11.32 -16.04
C LEU A 79 15.87 -10.02 -15.28
N THR A 80 15.41 -9.92 -14.04
CA THR A 80 15.43 -8.67 -13.27
C THR A 80 16.43 -8.67 -12.13
N GLN A 81 16.72 -9.82 -11.50
CA GLN A 81 17.67 -9.86 -10.39
C GLN A 81 19.04 -9.37 -10.83
N SER A 82 19.60 -8.44 -10.05
CA SER A 82 20.88 -7.81 -10.34
C SER A 82 21.68 -7.63 -9.08
N LYS A 83 22.97 -7.98 -9.12
CA LYS A 83 23.90 -7.69 -8.02
C LYS A 83 24.18 -6.20 -7.85
N GLU A 84 23.96 -5.42 -8.91
CA GLU A 84 24.14 -3.97 -8.91
C GLU A 84 22.80 -3.29 -9.19
N ILE A 85 22.25 -2.65 -8.16
CA ILE A 85 21.05 -1.82 -8.25
C ILE A 85 21.50 -0.36 -8.29
N LYS A 86 21.00 0.42 -9.27
CA LYS A 86 21.32 1.84 -9.36
C LYS A 86 20.94 2.55 -8.05
N ASN A 87 21.82 3.40 -7.52
CA ASN A 87 21.61 4.09 -6.24
C ASN A 87 20.24 4.78 -6.11
N ILE A 88 19.73 5.42 -7.17
CA ILE A 88 18.40 6.06 -7.15
C ILE A 88 17.29 5.02 -6.92
N VAL A 89 17.38 3.89 -7.61
CA VAL A 89 16.42 2.79 -7.50
C VAL A 89 16.49 2.20 -6.11
N ASN A 90 17.70 1.94 -5.60
CA ASN A 90 17.92 1.42 -4.25
C ASN A 90 17.36 2.36 -3.16
N ASN A 91 17.70 3.65 -3.23
CA ASN A 91 17.24 4.66 -2.28
C ASN A 91 15.71 4.80 -2.27
N VAL A 92 15.04 4.73 -3.41
CA VAL A 92 13.57 4.75 -3.47
C VAL A 92 12.99 3.48 -2.86
N GLY A 93 13.60 2.31 -3.11
CA GLY A 93 13.21 1.06 -2.44
C GLY A 93 13.28 1.17 -0.92
N ASP A 94 14.43 1.60 -0.40
CA ASP A 94 14.71 1.67 1.04
C ASP A 94 13.91 2.78 1.74
N ALA A 95 13.68 3.90 1.06
CA ALA A 95 12.83 4.97 1.57
C ALA A 95 11.38 4.52 1.80
N GLY A 96 10.93 3.41 1.19
CA GLY A 96 9.62 2.82 1.47
C GLY A 96 9.44 2.53 2.96
N VAL A 97 10.48 2.04 3.66
CA VAL A 97 10.44 1.82 5.11
C VAL A 97 10.19 3.13 5.86
N VAL A 98 10.85 4.22 5.43
CA VAL A 98 10.68 5.55 6.02
C VAL A 98 9.28 6.10 5.75
N PHE A 99 8.74 5.88 4.55
CA PHE A 99 7.40 6.32 4.19
C PHE A 99 6.27 5.51 4.84
N ASN A 100 6.56 4.36 5.45
CA ASN A 100 5.63 3.65 6.32
C ASN A 100 5.42 4.34 7.68
N PHE A 101 6.31 5.24 8.09
CA PHE A 101 6.07 6.10 9.25
C PHE A 101 5.04 7.18 8.89
N PRO A 102 4.22 7.64 9.85
CA PRO A 102 3.09 8.54 9.58
C PRO A 102 3.52 10.00 9.33
N LEU A 103 4.72 10.22 8.78
CA LEU A 103 5.32 11.54 8.56
C LEU A 103 4.59 12.32 7.45
N LEU A 104 4.31 11.66 6.32
CA LEU A 104 3.59 12.30 5.22
C LEU A 104 2.15 12.63 5.62
N HIS A 105 1.47 11.71 6.31
CA HIS A 105 0.11 11.91 6.82
C HIS A 105 0.05 13.09 7.78
N ALA A 106 0.95 13.13 8.76
CA ALA A 106 1.06 14.23 9.70
C ALA A 106 1.36 15.55 8.98
N GLY A 107 2.23 15.53 7.97
CA GLY A 107 2.55 16.71 7.14
C GLY A 107 1.34 17.26 6.39
N PHE A 108 0.59 16.41 5.68
CA PHE A 108 -0.62 16.82 4.97
C PHE A 108 -1.72 17.28 5.93
N TRP A 109 -1.89 16.60 7.06
CA TRP A 109 -2.85 17.00 8.09
C TRP A 109 -2.50 18.36 8.69
N TYR A 110 -1.23 18.58 9.07
CA TYR A 110 -0.76 19.85 9.63
C TYR A 110 -0.89 20.98 8.61
N TYR A 111 -0.53 20.74 7.36
CA TYR A 111 -0.74 21.68 6.26
C TYR A 111 -2.22 22.01 6.10
N GLY A 112 -3.09 21.00 6.08
CA GLY A 112 -4.53 21.18 6.00
C GLY A 112 -5.08 22.01 7.15
N LYS A 113 -4.65 21.72 8.38
CA LYS A 113 -5.07 22.45 9.58
C LYS A 113 -4.61 23.91 9.56
N THR A 114 -3.34 24.16 9.26
CA THR A 114 -2.78 25.53 9.22
C THR A 114 -3.37 26.38 8.09
N LYS A 115 -3.75 25.76 6.97
CA LYS A 115 -4.37 26.45 5.82
C LYS A 115 -5.90 26.40 5.81
N LYS A 116 -6.53 25.82 6.83
CA LYS A 116 -7.98 25.57 6.90
C LYS A 116 -8.51 24.87 5.63
N ASN A 117 -7.72 23.93 5.12
CA ASN A 117 -8.01 23.16 3.92
C ASN A 117 -8.54 21.77 4.33
N ASN A 118 -9.87 21.65 4.35
CA ASN A 118 -10.57 20.41 4.73
C ASN A 118 -10.22 19.26 3.79
N HIS A 119 -10.03 19.55 2.51
CA HIS A 119 -9.68 18.55 1.50
C HIS A 119 -8.33 17.90 1.81
N ALA A 120 -7.31 18.71 2.16
CA ALA A 120 -6.00 18.20 2.57
C ALA A 120 -6.04 17.43 3.90
N MET A 121 -6.86 17.88 4.86
CA MET A 121 -7.05 17.15 6.12
C MET A 121 -7.74 15.80 5.88
N GLN A 122 -8.78 15.75 5.05
CA GLN A 122 -9.48 14.52 4.73
C GLN A 122 -8.60 13.55 3.95
N PHE A 123 -7.84 14.06 2.97
CA PHE A 123 -6.82 13.29 2.27
C PHE A 123 -5.84 12.64 3.24
N ALA A 124 -5.31 13.39 4.22
CA ALA A 124 -4.36 12.86 5.19
C ALA A 124 -4.96 11.73 6.04
N LYS A 125 -6.21 11.89 6.52
CA LYS A 125 -6.92 10.90 7.34
C LYS A 125 -7.23 9.63 6.56
N GLU A 126 -7.73 9.76 5.33
CA GLU A 126 -8.00 8.62 4.46
C GLU A 126 -6.73 7.93 3.95
N TYR A 127 -5.67 8.69 3.67
CA TYR A 127 -4.38 8.13 3.31
C TYR A 127 -3.79 7.35 4.49
N PHE A 128 -3.95 7.82 5.73
CA PHE A 128 -3.52 7.10 6.92
C PHE A 128 -4.28 5.79 7.05
N ALA A 129 -5.61 5.87 7.02
CA ALA A 129 -6.48 4.71 7.15
C ALA A 129 -6.16 3.64 6.07
N ALA A 130 -6.04 4.05 4.82
CA ALA A 130 -5.74 3.13 3.71
C ALA A 130 -4.34 2.52 3.82
N MET A 131 -3.32 3.32 4.14
CA MET A 131 -1.95 2.81 4.24
C MET A 131 -1.82 1.79 5.37
N TYR A 132 -2.31 2.11 6.56
CA TYR A 132 -2.17 1.22 7.71
C TYR A 132 -3.07 -0.02 7.62
N LEU A 133 -4.26 0.09 7.01
CA LEU A 133 -5.05 -1.09 6.68
C LEU A 133 -4.29 -2.00 5.70
N THR A 134 -3.74 -1.44 4.62
CA THR A 134 -3.01 -2.20 3.61
C THR A 134 -1.74 -2.84 4.18
N LEU A 135 -1.03 -2.15 5.07
CA LEU A 135 0.12 -2.70 5.79
C LEU A 135 -0.28 -3.84 6.72
N ALA A 136 -1.37 -3.67 7.48
CA ALA A 136 -1.89 -4.70 8.37
C ALA A 136 -2.31 -5.95 7.57
N GLU A 137 -3.04 -5.79 6.48
CA GLU A 137 -3.42 -6.87 5.58
C GLU A 137 -2.19 -7.54 4.96
N THR A 138 -1.23 -6.77 4.45
CA THR A 138 0.01 -7.30 3.89
C THR A 138 0.80 -8.11 4.93
N GLY A 139 0.87 -7.63 6.18
CA GLY A 139 1.49 -8.35 7.29
C GLY A 139 0.75 -9.65 7.61
N LEU A 140 -0.58 -9.60 7.75
CA LEU A 140 -1.40 -10.79 8.01
C LEU A 140 -1.27 -11.82 6.88
N LEU A 141 -1.24 -11.37 5.63
CA LEU A 141 -1.07 -12.23 4.45
C LEU A 141 0.29 -12.92 4.42
N SER A 142 1.35 -12.24 4.87
CA SER A 142 2.71 -12.79 4.83
C SER A 142 2.92 -13.99 5.79
N TYR A 143 2.04 -14.17 6.79
CA TYR A 143 2.02 -15.39 7.61
C TYR A 143 1.48 -16.62 6.86
N VAL A 144 0.74 -16.43 5.76
CA VAL A 144 0.36 -17.52 4.88
C VAL A 144 1.50 -17.72 3.89
N HIS A 145 2.23 -18.83 4.04
CA HIS A 145 3.36 -19.13 3.18
C HIS A 145 2.90 -19.50 1.76
N VAL A 146 2.83 -18.47 0.90
CA VAL A 146 2.43 -18.57 -0.51
C VAL A 146 3.64 -18.57 -1.44
N HIS A 147 4.67 -17.80 -1.09
CA HIS A 147 5.84 -17.57 -1.95
C HIS A 147 7.12 -17.42 -1.13
N ASP A 148 8.17 -18.14 -1.55
CA ASP A 148 9.50 -18.09 -0.97
C ASP A 148 10.22 -16.78 -1.34
N ARG A 149 11.16 -16.35 -0.50
CA ARG A 149 12.07 -15.26 -0.88
C ARG A 149 13.11 -15.79 -1.87
N PRO A 150 13.38 -15.07 -2.97
CA PRO A 150 14.44 -15.45 -3.90
C PRO A 150 15.84 -15.49 -3.26
N SER A 151 16.08 -14.64 -2.25
CA SER A 151 17.28 -14.66 -1.43
C SER A 151 16.96 -14.72 0.08
N SER A 152 17.74 -15.50 0.82
CA SER A 152 17.73 -15.51 2.30
C SER A 152 18.79 -14.59 2.93
N GLU A 153 19.59 -13.91 2.11
CA GLU A 153 20.66 -13.02 2.58
C GLU A 153 20.08 -11.65 2.98
N ASN A 154 20.62 -11.03 4.03
CA ASN A 154 20.25 -9.69 4.53
C ASN A 154 18.82 -9.48 5.06
N ILE A 155 18.11 -10.52 5.51
CA ILE A 155 16.81 -10.35 6.17
C ILE A 155 17.03 -9.90 7.62
N SER A 156 16.54 -8.70 7.98
CA SER A 156 16.61 -8.23 9.37
C SER A 156 15.73 -9.09 10.30
N PHE A 157 16.12 -9.24 11.57
CA PHE A 157 15.33 -9.98 12.57
C PHE A 157 13.87 -9.49 12.63
N TRP A 158 13.68 -8.17 12.59
CA TRP A 158 12.36 -7.55 12.58
C TRP A 158 11.54 -7.94 11.36
N GLU A 159 12.17 -8.02 10.20
CA GLU A 159 11.48 -8.39 8.97
C GLU A 159 11.05 -9.87 8.95
N LYS A 160 11.87 -10.76 9.54
CA LYS A 160 11.55 -12.17 9.65
C LYS A 160 10.44 -12.44 10.67
N GLU A 161 10.48 -11.80 11.84
CA GLU A 161 9.50 -12.01 12.91
C GLU A 161 8.12 -11.37 12.61
N PHE A 162 8.10 -10.20 11.95
CA PHE A 162 6.84 -9.51 11.62
C PHE A 162 6.12 -10.03 10.37
N ARG A 163 6.83 -10.72 9.45
CA ARG A 163 6.27 -11.09 8.14
C ARG A 163 6.31 -12.59 7.83
N GLY A 164 6.84 -13.42 8.72
CA GLY A 164 7.03 -14.84 8.47
C GLY A 164 7.95 -15.10 7.28
N ASP A 165 7.94 -16.34 6.78
CA ASP A 165 8.86 -16.74 5.69
C ASP A 165 8.40 -16.31 4.30
N SER A 166 7.20 -15.71 4.15
CA SER A 166 6.71 -15.33 2.82
C SER A 166 7.21 -13.97 2.37
N SER A 167 7.61 -13.88 1.09
CA SER A 167 7.97 -12.60 0.44
C SER A 167 6.75 -11.82 -0.07
N TRP A 168 5.58 -12.48 -0.12
CA TRP A 168 4.38 -11.94 -0.73
C TRP A 168 3.30 -11.63 0.33
N PRO A 169 2.60 -10.48 0.24
CA PRO A 169 2.84 -9.34 -0.65
C PRO A 169 3.92 -8.38 -0.10
N SER A 170 4.43 -7.47 -0.94
CA SER A 170 5.54 -6.57 -0.58
C SER A 170 5.10 -5.32 0.19
N GLY A 171 5.43 -5.27 1.48
CA GLY A 171 5.22 -4.11 2.36
C GLY A 171 6.01 -2.85 1.97
N HIS A 172 7.09 -2.98 1.19
CA HIS A 172 7.91 -1.83 0.76
C HIS A 172 7.22 -0.98 -0.32
N ILE A 173 6.26 -1.56 -1.05
CA ILE A 173 5.52 -0.91 -2.13
C ILE A 173 4.25 -0.23 -1.60
N VAL A 174 3.75 -0.67 -0.43
CA VAL A 174 2.51 -0.17 0.20
C VAL A 174 2.48 1.36 0.34
N PRO A 175 3.50 2.05 0.88
CA PRO A 175 3.39 3.51 1.08
C PRO A 175 3.30 4.27 -0.24
N TYR A 176 3.97 3.81 -1.29
CA TYR A 176 3.93 4.43 -2.61
C TYR A 176 2.61 4.17 -3.34
N SER A 177 2.16 2.91 -3.34
CA SER A 177 0.92 2.51 -4.00
C SER A 177 -0.31 3.14 -3.35
N THR A 178 -0.35 3.19 -2.02
CA THR A 178 -1.45 3.83 -1.28
C THR A 178 -1.45 5.34 -1.47
N LEU A 179 -0.28 5.99 -1.50
CA LEU A 179 -0.16 7.40 -1.87
C LEU A 179 -0.67 7.62 -3.30
N PHE A 180 -0.29 6.77 -4.26
CA PHE A 180 -0.77 6.84 -5.64
C PHE A 180 -2.30 6.78 -5.74
N PHE A 181 -2.92 5.73 -5.21
CA PHE A 181 -4.37 5.55 -5.32
C PHE A 181 -5.14 6.66 -4.60
N LYS A 182 -4.68 7.10 -3.43
CA LYS A 182 -5.34 8.21 -2.71
C LYS A 182 -5.13 9.55 -3.39
N THR A 183 -3.95 9.82 -3.95
CA THR A 183 -3.73 11.03 -4.74
C THR A 183 -4.58 11.03 -6.01
N LEU A 184 -4.70 9.88 -6.69
CA LEU A 184 -5.59 9.72 -7.85
C LEU A 184 -7.05 9.99 -7.45
N GLN A 185 -7.50 9.47 -6.31
CA GLN A 185 -8.86 9.67 -5.80
C GLN A 185 -9.15 11.13 -5.44
N PHE A 186 -8.24 11.82 -4.76
CA PHE A 186 -8.48 13.18 -4.24
C PHE A 186 -8.13 14.29 -5.22
N TYR A 187 -6.98 14.17 -5.89
CA TYR A 187 -6.40 15.23 -6.71
C TYR A 187 -6.40 14.91 -8.21
N GLY A 188 -6.75 13.68 -8.59
CA GLY A 188 -6.86 13.26 -9.98
C GLY A 188 -5.55 12.79 -10.62
N PRO A 189 -5.59 12.43 -11.91
CA PRO A 189 -4.52 11.67 -12.57
C PRO A 189 -3.20 12.45 -12.66
N TYR A 190 -3.25 13.76 -12.93
CA TYR A 190 -2.05 14.58 -13.09
C TYR A 190 -1.14 14.54 -11.85
N TRP A 191 -1.72 14.67 -10.66
CA TRP A 191 -0.98 14.66 -9.40
C TRP A 191 -0.51 13.26 -9.01
N SER A 192 -1.18 12.22 -9.50
CA SER A 192 -0.85 10.82 -9.21
C SER A 192 0.35 10.27 -9.99
N ILE A 193 0.84 10.98 -11.02
CA ILE A 193 1.95 10.50 -11.87
C ILE A 193 3.22 10.24 -11.06
N LEU A 194 3.58 11.15 -10.16
CA LEU A 194 4.81 11.02 -9.38
C LEU A 194 4.72 9.86 -8.36
N PRO A 195 3.65 9.74 -7.54
CA PRO A 195 3.43 8.55 -6.71
C PRO A 195 3.41 7.24 -7.49
N LEU A 196 2.82 7.22 -8.70
CA LEU A 196 2.84 6.06 -9.58
C LEU A 196 4.27 5.70 -9.99
N GLY A 197 5.06 6.69 -10.41
CA GLY A 197 6.47 6.49 -10.75
C GLY A 197 7.28 5.90 -9.59
N LEU A 198 7.07 6.42 -8.37
CA LEU A 198 7.71 5.88 -7.17
C LEU A 198 7.29 4.43 -6.88
N THR A 199 6.00 4.12 -7.08
CA THR A 199 5.47 2.76 -6.94
C THR A 199 6.16 1.79 -7.90
N VAL A 200 6.30 2.19 -9.17
CA VAL A 200 6.98 1.39 -10.20
C VAL A 200 8.47 1.22 -9.87
N VAL A 201 9.16 2.30 -9.51
CA VAL A 201 10.60 2.23 -9.15
C VAL A 201 10.83 1.34 -7.93
N SER A 202 10.00 1.45 -6.90
CA SER A 202 10.06 0.59 -5.71
C SER A 202 9.81 -0.88 -6.07
N SER A 203 8.85 -1.15 -6.96
CA SER A 203 8.56 -2.51 -7.45
C SER A 203 9.75 -3.10 -8.20
N ILE A 204 10.36 -2.33 -9.11
CA ILE A 204 11.57 -2.73 -9.84
C ILE A 204 12.69 -3.03 -8.85
N GLN A 205 12.93 -2.15 -7.88
CA GLN A 205 13.98 -2.36 -6.90
C GLN A 205 13.79 -3.68 -6.15
N ARG A 206 12.59 -4.01 -5.68
CA ARG A 206 12.31 -5.29 -5.01
C ARG A 206 12.55 -6.50 -5.92
N MET A 207 12.21 -6.40 -7.20
CA MET A 207 12.49 -7.47 -8.18
C MET A 207 13.99 -7.62 -8.49
N GLN A 208 14.77 -6.55 -8.38
CA GLN A 208 16.22 -6.57 -8.61
C GLN A 208 16.99 -7.10 -7.40
N ASP A 209 16.51 -6.78 -6.20
CA ASP A 209 17.10 -7.14 -4.90
C ASP A 209 16.90 -8.63 -4.58
N GLY A 210 15.77 -9.20 -5.01
CA GLY A 210 15.41 -10.61 -4.79
C GLY A 210 14.76 -10.84 -3.43
#